data_AF-A0A2J6HLB5-F1
#
_entry.id   AF-A0A2J6HLB5-F1
#
_cell.length_a   1.000
_cell.length_b   1.000
_cell.length_c   1.000
_cell.angle_alpha   90.00
_cell.angle_beta   90.00
_cell.angle_gamma   90.00
#
_symmetry.space_group_name_H-M   'P 1'
#
loop_
_entity.id
_entity.type
_entity.pdbx_description
1 polymer ?
#
loop_
_entity_poly.entity_id
_entity_poly.type
_entity_poly.pdbx_seq_one_letter_code
_entity_poly.pdbx_strand_id
1 'polypeptide(L)'
;MSTLEEKLRSYEDFELAFVLHYKGMEYTENTRKKIAQEILSRGLTENDVNSLIAEKLDNNIPAGETKKCPRCTSDKIVTDKEYINPMSNNLDDIDSTEPRYKDVYFCGVCGFNMSKGMPEKEFALLTKVIVVIAILIGMSLIITLVFSWI
;
A
#
# COMPACT_ATOMS: atom_id res chain seq x y z
N MET A 1 16.10 20.90 -15.64
CA MET A 1 16.13 19.43 -15.48
C MET A 1 14.76 18.89 -15.86
N SER A 2 14.69 17.72 -16.50
CA SER A 2 13.38 17.17 -16.89
C SER A 2 12.62 16.65 -15.66
N THR A 3 11.29 16.75 -15.63
CA THR A 3 10.43 16.26 -14.54
C THR A 3 10.65 14.78 -14.21
N LEU A 4 11.11 14.00 -15.20
CA LEU A 4 11.47 12.60 -15.04
C LEU A 4 12.75 12.40 -14.21
N GLU A 5 13.80 13.19 -14.46
CA GLU A 5 15.08 13.03 -13.74
C GLU A 5 14.93 13.34 -12.25
N GLU A 6 14.16 14.37 -11.92
CA GLU A 6 13.83 14.70 -10.53
C GLU A 6 13.04 13.57 -9.86
N LYS A 7 12.07 13.00 -10.58
CA LYS A 7 11.30 11.85 -10.09
C LYS A 7 12.18 10.62 -9.85
N LEU A 8 13.08 10.29 -10.77
CA LEU A 8 14.01 9.16 -10.62
C LEU A 8 14.98 9.36 -9.44
N ARG A 9 15.46 10.59 -9.22
CA ARG A 9 16.29 10.92 -8.06
C ARG A 9 15.56 10.78 -6.74
N SER A 10 14.24 11.01 -6.74
CA SER A 10 13.42 10.84 -5.53
C SER A 10 13.21 9.38 -5.14
N TYR A 11 13.48 8.42 -6.05
CA TYR A 11 13.30 7.01 -5.78
C TYR A 11 14.45 6.43 -4.97
N GLU A 12 14.11 5.52 -4.08
CA GLU A 12 15.08 4.66 -3.39
C GLU A 12 15.63 3.60 -4.35
N ASP A 13 16.76 3.00 -3.99
CA ASP A 13 17.46 2.05 -4.87
C ASP A 13 16.61 0.82 -5.20
N PHE A 14 15.85 0.31 -4.23
CA PHE A 14 14.94 -0.80 -4.47
C PHE A 14 13.76 -0.40 -5.37
N GLU A 15 13.29 0.84 -5.30
CA GLU A 15 12.20 1.33 -6.15
C GLU A 15 12.67 1.48 -7.59
N LEU A 16 13.89 1.98 -7.81
CA LEU A 16 14.53 1.99 -9.12
C LEU A 16 14.73 0.58 -9.67
N ALA A 17 15.21 -0.34 -8.82
CA ALA A 17 15.35 -1.75 -9.17
C ALA A 17 14.00 -2.34 -9.60
N PHE A 18 12.95 -2.12 -8.81
CA PHE A 18 11.59 -2.58 -9.11
C PHE A 18 11.08 -2.00 -10.44
N VAL A 19 11.25 -0.69 -10.65
CA VAL A 19 10.79 0.01 -11.86
C VAL A 19 11.52 -0.51 -13.09
N LEU A 20 12.83 -0.72 -13.02
CA LEU A 20 13.61 -1.30 -14.10
C LEU A 20 13.12 -2.71 -14.44
N HIS A 21 12.95 -3.57 -13.43
CA HIS A 21 12.67 -4.99 -13.62
C HIS A 21 11.22 -5.26 -14.05
N TYR A 22 10.24 -4.63 -13.40
CA TYR A 22 8.82 -4.94 -13.63
C TYR A 22 8.12 -3.97 -14.58
N LYS A 23 8.60 -2.73 -14.69
CA LYS A 23 7.99 -1.70 -15.56
C LYS A 23 8.87 -1.30 -16.73
N GLY A 24 10.12 -1.76 -16.77
CA GLY A 24 11.08 -1.42 -17.82
C GLY A 24 10.48 -1.61 -19.22
N MET A 25 9.78 -2.72 -19.47
CA MET A 25 9.20 -3.01 -20.78
C MET A 25 8.02 -2.10 -21.17
N GLU A 26 7.33 -1.49 -20.20
CA GLU A 26 6.22 -0.56 -20.45
C GLU A 26 6.72 0.84 -20.85
N TYR A 27 7.99 1.14 -20.60
CA TYR A 27 8.58 2.44 -20.88
C TYR A 27 9.20 2.53 -22.27
N THR A 28 9.21 3.74 -22.82
CA THR A 28 9.95 4.06 -24.04
C THR A 28 11.44 3.80 -23.86
N GLU A 29 12.15 3.46 -24.94
CA GLU A 29 13.58 3.17 -24.89
C GLU A 29 14.40 4.29 -24.24
N ASN A 30 14.07 5.55 -24.53
CA ASN A 30 14.72 6.72 -23.92
C ASN A 30 14.54 6.75 -22.39
N THR A 31 13.32 6.46 -21.91
CA THR A 31 13.02 6.41 -20.47
C THR A 31 13.77 5.27 -19.79
N ARG A 32 13.83 4.09 -20.42
CA ARG A 32 14.62 2.96 -19.90
C ARG A 32 16.11 3.30 -19.79
N LYS A 33 16.67 3.96 -20.80
CA LYS A 33 18.07 4.41 -20.77
C LYS A 33 18.33 5.37 -19.61
N LYS A 34 17.41 6.31 -19.34
CA LYS A 34 17.52 7.22 -18.20
C LYS A 34 17.45 6.50 -16.86
N ILE A 35 16.55 5.52 -16.71
CA ILE A 35 16.45 4.69 -15.51
C ILE A 35 17.76 3.91 -15.30
N ALA A 36 18.27 3.25 -16.34
CA ALA A 36 19.53 2.51 -16.28
C ALA A 36 20.72 3.42 -15.95
N GLN A 37 20.77 4.63 -16.52
CA GLN A 37 21.80 5.62 -16.20
C GLN A 37 21.74 6.07 -14.75
N GLU A 38 20.56 6.27 -14.17
CA GLU A 38 20.40 6.62 -12.75
C GLU A 38 20.82 5.46 -11.83
N ILE A 39 20.53 4.21 -12.21
CA ILE A 39 20.98 3.03 -11.45
C ILE A 39 22.52 2.92 -11.50
N LEU A 40 23.11 3.10 -12.68
CA LEU A 40 24.57 3.09 -12.86
C LEU A 40 25.25 4.26 -12.14
N SER A 41 24.64 5.45 -12.11
CA SER A 41 25.21 6.62 -11.42
C SER A 41 25.26 6.43 -9.90
N ARG A 42 24.39 5.56 -9.37
CA ARG A 42 24.39 5.13 -7.96
C ARG A 42 25.32 3.96 -7.68
N GLY A 43 26.02 3.45 -8.70
CA GLY A 43 26.96 2.33 -8.56
C GLY A 43 26.28 0.97 -8.38
N LEU A 44 24.98 0.85 -8.70
CA LEU A 44 24.25 -0.41 -8.57
C LEU A 44 24.53 -1.31 -9.77
N THR A 45 24.91 -2.55 -9.48
CA THR A 45 25.07 -3.62 -10.47
C THR A 45 23.76 -4.36 -10.71
N GLU A 46 23.72 -5.20 -11.75
CA GLU A 46 22.57 -6.08 -12.01
C GLU A 46 22.29 -7.02 -10.84
N ASN A 47 23.34 -7.50 -10.17
CA ASN A 47 23.20 -8.34 -8.97
C ASN A 47 22.57 -7.57 -7.81
N ASP A 48 22.96 -6.31 -7.62
CA ASP A 48 22.38 -5.45 -6.58
C ASP A 48 20.89 -5.23 -6.85
N VAL A 49 20.53 -4.91 -8.09
CA VAL A 49 19.13 -4.76 -8.53
C VAL A 49 18.31 -6.01 -8.21
N ASN A 50 18.80 -7.19 -8.56
CA ASN A 50 18.10 -8.44 -8.30
C ASN A 50 17.98 -8.74 -6.79
N SER A 51 19.03 -8.47 -6.02
CA SER A 51 19.04 -8.69 -4.57
C SER A 51 18.07 -7.75 -3.83
N LEU A 52 18.02 -6.48 -4.22
CA LEU A 52 17.10 -5.48 -3.66
C LEU A 52 15.64 -5.87 -3.86
N ILE A 53 15.32 -6.40 -5.05
CA ILE A 53 13.98 -6.90 -5.35
C ILE A 53 13.64 -8.12 -4.48
N ALA A 54 14.55 -9.09 -4.39
CA ALA A 54 14.34 -10.28 -3.59
C ALA A 54 14.12 -9.94 -2.11
N GLU A 55 14.95 -9.08 -1.54
CA GLU A 55 14.86 -8.67 -0.13
C GLU A 55 13.55 -7.93 0.17
N LYS A 56 13.16 -6.98 -0.69
CA LYS A 56 12.00 -6.12 -0.41
C LYS A 56 10.66 -6.75 -0.74
N LEU A 57 10.61 -7.77 -1.58
CA LEU A 57 9.38 -8.52 -1.88
C LEU A 57 9.15 -9.70 -0.92
N ASP A 58 10.20 -10.23 -0.28
CA ASP A 58 10.07 -11.34 0.69
C ASP A 58 9.57 -10.88 2.07
N ASN A 59 9.64 -9.58 2.34
CA ASN A 59 9.16 -9.00 3.60
C ASN A 59 7.64 -8.87 3.62
N ASN A 60 6.96 -9.80 4.31
CA ASN A 60 5.56 -9.65 4.72
C ASN A 60 5.38 -8.30 5.43
N ILE A 61 4.57 -7.40 4.85
CA ILE A 61 4.24 -6.13 5.49
C ILE A 61 3.52 -6.44 6.81
N PRO A 62 4.04 -6.01 7.97
CA PRO A 62 3.40 -6.26 9.25
C PRO A 62 1.96 -5.75 9.25
N ALA A 63 1.04 -6.53 9.81
CA ALA A 63 -0.35 -6.12 9.97
C ALA A 63 -0.41 -4.79 10.74
N GLY A 64 -0.88 -3.73 10.07
CA GLY A 64 -0.96 -2.37 10.64
C GLY A 64 -0.05 -1.33 9.98
N GLU A 65 0.93 -1.73 9.16
CA GLU A 65 1.72 -0.79 8.34
C GLU A 65 0.94 -0.39 7.08
N THR A 66 -0.10 0.42 7.24
CA THR A 66 -1.00 0.86 6.15
C THR A 66 -0.37 1.86 5.17
N LYS A 67 0.85 2.33 5.44
CA LYS A 67 1.53 3.36 4.63
C LYS A 67 2.38 2.80 3.50
N LYS A 68 2.52 1.48 3.39
CA LYS A 68 3.31 0.82 2.34
C LYS A 68 2.42 0.20 1.28
N CYS A 69 2.90 0.23 0.05
CA CYS A 69 2.26 -0.42 -1.07
C CYS A 69 2.35 -1.94 -0.91
N PRO A 70 1.23 -2.69 -0.94
CA PRO A 70 1.25 -4.14 -0.79
C PRO A 70 1.93 -4.89 -1.94
N ARG A 71 2.13 -4.24 -3.09
CA ARG A 71 2.71 -4.87 -4.29
C ARG A 71 4.23 -4.70 -4.41
N CYS A 72 4.75 -3.58 -3.93
CA CYS A 72 6.16 -3.22 -4.12
C CYS A 72 6.81 -2.64 -2.87
N THR A 73 6.12 -2.69 -1.72
CA THR A 73 6.57 -2.24 -0.39
C THR A 73 7.02 -0.77 -0.26
N SER A 74 6.96 0.01 -1.34
CA SER A 74 7.19 1.47 -1.36
C SER A 74 6.20 2.23 -0.49
N ASP A 75 6.69 3.25 0.20
CA ASP A 75 5.92 4.19 1.01
C ASP A 75 5.47 5.43 0.23
N LYS A 76 5.82 5.54 -1.06
CA LYS A 76 5.42 6.64 -1.93
C LYS A 76 3.96 6.49 -2.36
N ILE A 77 3.05 6.81 -1.45
CA ILE A 77 1.62 6.79 -1.70
C ILE A 77 1.17 8.19 -2.13
N VAL A 78 0.47 8.24 -3.26
CA VAL A 78 -0.11 9.46 -3.85
C VAL A 78 -1.61 9.42 -3.61
N THR A 79 -2.17 10.51 -3.09
CA THR A 79 -3.60 10.70 -2.93
C THR A 79 -4.14 11.52 -4.09
N ASP A 80 -5.24 11.08 -4.69
CA ASP A 80 -5.97 11.78 -5.74
C ASP A 80 -7.47 11.78 -5.41
N LYS A 81 -8.29 12.57 -6.13
CA LYS A 81 -9.73 12.67 -5.91
C LYS A 81 -10.50 12.06 -7.07
N GLU A 82 -11.25 11.00 -6.80
CA GLU A 82 -12.15 10.37 -7.78
C GLU A 82 -13.57 10.89 -7.60
N TYR A 83 -14.18 11.33 -8.71
CA TYR A 83 -15.59 11.73 -8.72
C TYR A 83 -16.50 10.53 -8.47
N ILE A 84 -17.41 10.66 -7.52
CA ILE A 84 -18.43 9.67 -7.22
C ILE A 84 -19.69 10.09 -7.98
N ASN A 85 -20.08 9.29 -8.96
CA ASN A 85 -21.36 9.52 -9.64
C ASN A 85 -22.51 9.24 -8.64
N PRO A 86 -23.38 10.21 -8.34
CA PRO A 86 -24.50 10.01 -7.42
C PRO A 86 -25.51 8.95 -7.88
N MET A 87 -25.43 8.46 -9.12
CA MET A 87 -26.34 7.43 -9.62
C MET A 87 -26.06 5.98 -9.18
N SER A 88 -24.92 5.68 -8.54
CA SER A 88 -24.64 4.29 -8.12
C SER A 88 -24.73 4.11 -6.60
N ASN A 89 -25.84 3.50 -6.18
CA ASN A 89 -26.03 2.79 -4.91
C ASN A 89 -26.36 3.69 -3.71
N ASN A 90 -27.57 4.23 -3.67
CA ASN A 90 -28.52 4.12 -2.56
C ASN A 90 -29.76 4.96 -2.90
N LEU A 91 -30.94 4.35 -2.86
CA LEU A 91 -32.24 4.97 -3.18
C LEU A 91 -32.73 5.96 -2.10
N ASP A 92 -31.92 6.27 -1.09
CA ASP A 92 -32.35 6.99 0.11
C ASP A 92 -31.81 8.44 0.20
N ASP A 93 -31.06 8.93 -0.79
CA ASP A 93 -30.40 10.25 -0.70
C ASP A 93 -30.72 11.12 -1.92
N ILE A 94 -32.01 11.35 -2.16
CA ILE A 94 -32.54 12.29 -3.16
C ILE A 94 -32.44 13.72 -2.59
N ASP A 95 -31.23 14.27 -2.39
CA ASP A 95 -31.03 15.74 -2.36
C ASP A 95 -29.55 16.21 -2.36
N SER A 96 -28.67 15.63 -3.17
CA SER A 96 -27.29 16.13 -3.26
C SER A 96 -26.91 16.37 -4.71
N THR A 97 -27.24 17.58 -5.20
CA THR A 97 -26.78 18.10 -6.51
C THR A 97 -25.28 18.46 -6.51
N GLU A 98 -24.60 18.37 -5.36
CA GLU A 98 -23.17 18.65 -5.25
C GLU A 98 -22.29 17.48 -5.70
N PRO A 99 -21.21 17.75 -6.45
CA PRO A 99 -20.25 16.73 -6.85
C PRO A 99 -19.57 16.13 -5.62
N ARG A 100 -19.79 14.83 -5.37
CA ARG A 100 -19.11 14.08 -4.30
C ARG A 100 -17.79 13.55 -4.84
N TYR A 101 -16.71 13.77 -4.08
CA TYR A 101 -15.38 13.23 -4.37
C TYR A 101 -14.97 12.30 -3.24
N LYS A 102 -14.30 11.19 -3.56
CA LYS A 102 -13.60 10.35 -2.57
C LYS A 102 -12.10 10.43 -2.82
N ASP A 103 -11.35 10.39 -1.74
CA ASP A 103 -9.90 10.25 -1.82
C ASP A 103 -9.56 8.81 -2.27
N VAL A 104 -8.71 8.72 -3.28
CA VAL A 104 -8.17 7.48 -3.82
C VAL A 104 -6.66 7.46 -3.66
N TYR A 105 -6.12 6.32 -3.22
CA TYR A 105 -4.70 6.14 -2.91
C TYR A 105 -4.04 5.26 -3.96
N PHE A 106 -2.95 5.74 -4.54
CA PHE A 106 -2.15 5.03 -5.54
C PHE A 106 -0.69 4.94 -5.10
N CYS A 107 -0.03 3.84 -5.42
CA CYS A 107 1.43 3.80 -5.29
C CYS A 107 2.10 4.59 -6.42
N GLY A 108 2.92 5.57 -6.07
CA GLY A 108 3.67 6.42 -7.01
C GLY A 108 4.74 5.69 -7.82
N VAL A 109 5.14 4.48 -7.38
CA VAL A 109 6.13 3.61 -8.04
C VAL A 109 5.44 2.62 -8.99
N CYS A 110 4.66 1.69 -8.45
CA CYS A 110 4.05 0.62 -9.25
C CYS A 110 2.69 1.00 -9.86
N GLY A 111 2.02 2.05 -9.38
CA GLY A 111 0.70 2.47 -9.85
C GLY A 111 -0.48 1.69 -9.25
N PHE A 112 -0.24 0.82 -8.26
CA PHE A 112 -1.29 0.03 -7.62
C PHE A 112 -2.30 0.93 -6.89
N ASN A 113 -3.60 0.75 -7.17
CA ASN A 113 -4.70 1.46 -6.51
C ASN A 113 -5.07 0.74 -5.20
N MET A 114 -4.71 1.35 -4.08
CA MET A 114 -4.95 0.80 -2.75
C MET A 114 -6.40 0.98 -2.28
N SER A 115 -7.13 1.98 -2.80
CA SER A 115 -8.54 2.21 -2.49
C SER A 115 -9.49 1.14 -3.04
N LYS A 116 -9.06 0.38 -4.05
CA LYS A 116 -9.79 -0.80 -4.55
C LYS A 116 -9.38 -2.10 -3.84
N GLY A 117 -8.26 -2.09 -3.11
CA GLY A 117 -7.62 -3.28 -2.55
C GLY A 117 -7.61 -3.39 -1.02
N MET A 118 -7.97 -2.33 -0.30
CA MET A 118 -8.14 -2.40 1.17
C MET A 118 -9.63 -2.45 1.51
N PRO A 119 -10.18 -3.62 1.88
CA PRO A 119 -11.47 -3.64 2.54
C PRO A 119 -11.29 -3.05 3.95
N GLU A 120 -11.68 -1.78 4.15
CA GLU A 120 -11.85 -1.17 5.49
C GLU A 120 -12.68 -2.07 6.42
N LYS A 121 -13.52 -2.93 5.84
CA LYS A 121 -14.43 -3.85 6.54
C LYS A 121 -13.72 -5.03 7.20
N GLU A 122 -12.54 -5.45 6.74
CA GLU A 122 -11.88 -6.64 7.29
C GLU A 122 -11.08 -6.33 8.57
N PHE A 123 -10.45 -5.15 8.65
CA PHE A 123 -9.77 -4.71 9.88
C PHE A 123 -10.75 -4.51 11.04
N ALA A 124 -11.91 -3.89 10.79
CA ALA A 124 -12.92 -3.67 11.83
C ALA A 124 -13.49 -4.99 12.38
N LEU A 125 -13.59 -6.03 11.56
CA LEU A 125 -14.12 -7.33 11.96
C LEU A 125 -13.10 -8.12 12.80
N LEU A 126 -11.82 -8.08 12.42
CA LEU A 126 -10.73 -8.68 13.20
C LEU A 126 -10.57 -8.04 14.58
N THR A 127 -10.63 -6.70 14.67
CA THR A 127 -10.55 -6.01 15.97
C THR A 127 -11.70 -6.40 16.89
N LYS A 128 -12.93 -6.53 16.37
CA LYS A 128 -14.09 -6.98 17.16
C LYS A 128 -13.93 -8.42 17.66
N VAL A 129 -13.44 -9.34 16.83
CA VAL A 129 -13.26 -10.75 17.21
C VAL A 129 -12.21 -10.88 18.32
N ILE A 130 -11.10 -10.16 18.23
CA ILE A 130 -10.03 -10.20 19.25
C ILE A 130 -10.53 -9.69 20.61
N VAL A 131 -11.29 -8.59 20.61
CA VAL A 131 -11.86 -8.03 21.85
C VAL A 131 -12.82 -9.02 22.53
N VAL A 132 -13.67 -9.71 21.75
CA VAL A 132 -14.60 -10.72 22.29
C VAL A 132 -13.85 -11.90 22.90
N ILE A 133 -12.80 -12.41 22.24
CA ILE A 133 -11.98 -13.51 22.78
C ILE A 133 -11.30 -13.10 24.08
N ALA A 134 -10.73 -11.89 24.15
CA ALA A 134 -10.09 -11.39 25.36
C ALA A 134 -11.07 -11.29 26.54
N ILE A 135 -12.31 -10.84 26.30
CA ILE A 135 -13.36 -10.78 27.33
C ILE A 135 -13.72 -12.18 27.84
N LEU A 136 -13.88 -13.16 26.93
CA LEU A 136 -14.22 -14.53 27.31
C LEU A 136 -13.13 -15.19 28.16
N ILE A 137 -11.85 -14.98 27.82
CA ILE A 137 -10.71 -15.48 28.59
C ILE A 137 -10.65 -14.78 29.96
N GLY A 138 -10.87 -13.46 30.01
CA GLY A 138 -10.92 -12.73 31.27
C GLY A 138 -12.02 -13.24 32.21
N MET A 139 -13.22 -13.49 31.68
CA MET A 139 -14.33 -14.03 32.46
C MET A 139 -14.06 -15.44 32.97
N SER A 140 -13.45 -16.33 32.17
CA SER A 140 -13.13 -17.69 32.62
C SER A 140 -12.11 -17.69 33.77
N LEU A 141 -11.11 -16.80 33.72
CA LEU A 141 -10.12 -16.63 34.79
C LEU A 141 -10.73 -16.06 36.09
N ILE A 142 -11.69 -15.13 35.97
CA ILE A 142 -12.40 -14.59 37.15
C ILE A 142 -13.23 -15.69 37.81
N ILE A 143 -13.94 -16.50 37.01
CA ILE A 143 -14.75 -17.61 37.51
C ILE A 143 -13.87 -18.61 38.27
N THR A 144 -12.73 -19.04 37.69
CA THR A 144 -11.84 -19.99 38.38
C THR A 144 -11.26 -19.43 39.67
N LEU A 145 -10.94 -18.14 39.73
CA LEU A 145 -10.47 -17.49 40.97
C LEU A 145 -11.57 -17.45 42.04
N VAL A 146 -12.81 -17.13 41.68
CA VAL A 146 -13.92 -17.09 42.65
C VAL A 146 -14.24 -18.49 43.19
N PHE A 147 -14.25 -19.52 42.34
CA PHE A 147 -14.49 -20.90 42.77
C PHE A 147 -13.34 -21.50 43.57
N SER A 148 -12.13 -20.96 43.46
CA SER A 148 -10.99 -21.43 44.26
C SER A 148 -10.99 -20.86 45.69
N TRP A 149 -11.85 -19.88 45.98
CA TRP A 149 -12.01 -19.25 47.30
C TRP A 149 -13.25 -19.74 48.08
N ILE A 150 -14.10 -20.57 47.46
CA ILE A 150 -15.30 -21.19 48.05
C ILE A 150 -14.97 -22.64 48.41
#